data_AF-A0A816L7S0-F1
#
_entry.id   AF-A0A816L7S0-F1
#
_cell.length_a   1.000
_cell.length_b   1.000
_cell.length_c   1.000
_cell.angle_alpha   90.00
_cell.angle_beta   90.00
_cell.angle_gamma   90.00
#
_symmetry.space_group_name_H-M   'P 1'
#
loop_
_entity.id
_entity.type
_entity.pdbx_description
1 polymer ?
#
loop_
_entity_poly.entity_id
_entity_poly.type
_entity_poly.pdbx_seq_one_letter_code
_entity_poly.pdbx_strand_id
1 'polypeptide(L)'
;MAKKLDAQGGRGGEVWDDGGVYENVKKVYVGQGDSGVVYVKFDYEKDGKIVSLEHGKKTILDPEEFQLDPEDYITSVKVYYEKLFGTPVEIITALIFKTFKGKVSQPFGLASGTEAELGGGKIVGFHGSASDAIHSLGAYISPSTTPVTPPASGGPTKLEAQGGRGGELWDDGGVYENVKKVYVGQGDSGVVYVKFDYEKDGKTVSLEHGKKTLLDPEEFEVDSDDYITSVKVYYEKLFGTPTEIITALIFTTFKGKVSQPFGMASGQEAELGGGKIVGFHGSASDVIHSLGVYIAPTSTPVTPSDIIPAQGGDAGVAWDDGVHDGVRKIYVGQGDSCVTYFKAEYVKDSKPVLGSDHGKKTLLDPEEFVLEDGEYITSVIGYHDKVYGVDAPAILCLKFKTNKRTSDPYGMDSGTEFVLEKKDHKIVGFYGQAGNFLYKIGVKVAPITN
;
A
#
# COMPACT_ATOMS: atom_id res chain seq x y z
N MET A 1 9.51 -4.34 19.02
CA MET A 1 10.92 -3.88 18.95
C MET A 1 11.31 -3.68 17.49
N ALA A 2 11.98 -2.57 17.17
CA ALA A 2 12.36 -2.27 15.79
C ALA A 2 13.25 -3.36 15.18
N LYS A 3 12.99 -3.68 13.91
CA LYS A 3 13.80 -4.61 13.12
C LYS A 3 15.09 -3.91 12.71
N LYS A 4 16.22 -4.41 13.17
CA LYS A 4 17.55 -3.97 12.73
C LYS A 4 17.83 -4.53 11.33
N LEU A 5 18.11 -3.67 10.36
CA LEU A 5 18.62 -4.04 9.04
C LEU A 5 20.14 -4.05 9.06
N ASP A 6 20.77 -4.97 8.33
CA ASP A 6 22.22 -5.04 8.24
C ASP A 6 22.80 -3.79 7.58
N ALA A 7 23.93 -3.32 8.10
CA ALA A 7 24.62 -2.15 7.57
C ALA A 7 25.17 -2.44 6.17
N GLN A 8 24.99 -1.49 5.26
CA GLN A 8 25.52 -1.50 3.90
C GLN A 8 26.72 -0.57 3.83
N GLY A 9 27.75 -0.97 3.07
CA GLY A 9 29.01 -0.25 2.97
C GLY A 9 30.23 -1.09 3.36
N GLY A 10 31.32 -0.41 3.67
CA GLY A 10 32.60 -1.01 4.05
C GLY A 10 32.67 -1.47 5.50
N ARG A 11 33.65 -2.33 5.78
CA ARG A 11 33.89 -2.93 7.11
C ARG A 11 34.90 -2.15 7.96
N GLY A 12 35.06 -0.86 7.68
CA GLY A 12 36.00 0.02 8.36
C GLY A 12 35.40 0.77 9.54
N GLY A 13 36.27 1.39 10.35
CA GLY A 13 35.88 2.30 11.41
C GLY A 13 35.32 1.63 12.67
N GLU A 14 35.01 2.46 13.67
CA GLU A 14 34.35 2.04 14.90
C GLU A 14 32.85 1.94 14.68
N VAL A 15 32.23 0.90 15.23
CA VAL A 15 30.79 0.67 15.12
C VAL A 15 30.05 1.59 16.08
N TRP A 16 28.96 2.18 15.60
CA TRP A 16 28.03 2.99 16.37
C TRP A 16 26.60 2.50 16.15
N ASP A 17 25.74 2.74 17.13
CA ASP A 17 24.35 2.27 17.13
C ASP A 17 23.47 3.21 17.95
N ASP A 18 22.62 3.98 17.26
CA ASP A 18 21.72 4.91 17.92
C ASP A 18 20.50 4.19 18.53
N GLY A 19 20.26 2.95 18.11
CA GLY A 19 19.11 2.13 18.48
C GLY A 19 17.84 2.47 17.70
N GLY A 20 16.87 1.55 17.72
CA GLY A 20 15.55 1.71 17.10
C GLY A 20 14.45 2.08 18.09
N VAL A 21 14.76 2.95 19.05
CA VAL A 21 13.87 3.34 20.16
C VAL A 21 13.17 4.68 19.94
N TYR A 22 13.42 5.34 18.80
CA TYR A 22 12.82 6.63 18.48
C TYR A 22 11.51 6.46 17.73
N GLU A 23 10.69 7.51 17.71
CA GLU A 23 9.41 7.53 17.02
C GLU A 23 9.57 7.89 15.54
N ASN A 24 10.48 8.81 15.22
CA ASN A 24 10.72 9.30 13.86
C ASN A 24 12.10 9.96 13.70
N VAL A 25 12.54 10.14 12.45
CA VAL A 25 13.65 11.01 12.06
C VAL A 25 13.07 12.31 11.52
N LYS A 26 13.43 13.46 12.08
CA LYS A 26 12.90 14.77 11.67
C LYS A 26 13.82 15.53 10.74
N LYS A 27 15.12 15.37 10.91
CA LYS A 27 16.13 15.99 10.07
C LYS A 27 17.38 15.13 10.01
N VAL A 28 17.97 15.08 8.82
CA VAL A 28 19.27 14.46 8.58
C VAL A 28 20.26 15.55 8.19
N TYR A 29 21.49 15.45 8.66
CA TYR A 29 22.59 16.29 8.24
C TYR A 29 23.67 15.39 7.68
N VAL A 30 24.20 15.73 6.51
CA VAL A 30 25.26 14.95 5.86
C VAL A 30 26.43 15.87 5.52
N GLY A 31 27.59 15.60 6.11
CA GLY A 31 28.84 16.29 5.81
C GLY A 31 29.65 15.51 4.78
N GLN A 32 30.07 16.21 3.73
CA GLN A 32 30.87 15.66 2.64
C GLN A 32 32.34 16.06 2.82
N GLY A 33 33.24 15.13 2.55
CA GLY A 33 34.67 15.38 2.39
C GLY A 33 35.11 15.16 0.95
N ASP A 34 36.42 15.27 0.68
CA ASP A 34 37.00 15.22 -0.68
C ASP A 34 36.71 13.93 -1.46
N SER A 35 36.30 12.86 -0.76
CA SER A 35 36.17 11.52 -1.34
C SER A 35 34.86 10.82 -0.97
N GLY A 36 34.00 11.40 -0.15
CA GLY A 36 32.75 10.74 0.25
C GLY A 36 32.08 11.37 1.46
N VAL A 37 31.14 10.65 2.04
CA VAL A 37 30.42 11.07 3.24
C VAL A 37 31.32 10.86 4.46
N VAL A 38 31.59 11.93 5.20
CA VAL A 38 32.49 11.90 6.36
C VAL A 38 31.77 12.14 7.68
N TYR A 39 30.56 12.70 7.64
CA TYR A 39 29.78 13.02 8.82
C TYR A 39 28.30 12.78 8.57
N VAL A 40 27.60 12.21 9.55
CA VAL A 40 26.14 12.16 9.58
C VAL A 40 25.65 12.60 10.95
N LYS A 41 24.52 13.31 10.97
CA LYS A 41 23.79 13.61 12.19
C LYS A 41 22.30 13.40 11.94
N PHE A 42 21.61 12.91 12.96
CA PHE A 42 20.19 12.66 12.92
C PHE A 42 19.50 13.35 14.09
N ASP A 43 18.44 14.09 13.78
CA ASP A 43 17.52 14.63 14.77
C ASP A 43 16.33 13.68 14.87
N TYR A 44 16.29 12.91 15.95
CA TYR A 44 15.24 11.94 16.24
C TYR A 44 14.14 12.53 17.12
N GLU A 45 12.90 12.11 16.92
CA GLU A 45 11.78 12.40 17.82
C GLU A 45 11.59 11.27 18.84
N LYS A 46 11.50 11.63 20.12
CA LYS A 46 11.19 10.70 21.22
C LYS A 46 10.46 11.43 22.34
N ASP A 47 9.28 10.95 22.72
CA ASP A 47 8.44 11.53 23.77
C ASP A 47 8.18 13.03 23.53
N GLY A 48 7.97 13.41 22.27
CA GLY A 48 7.75 14.80 21.83
C GLY A 48 8.98 15.72 21.90
N LYS A 49 10.18 15.17 22.13
CA LYS A 49 11.46 15.92 22.15
C LYS A 49 12.37 15.51 21.00
N ILE A 50 13.26 16.42 20.62
CA ILE A 50 14.33 16.13 19.65
C ILE A 50 15.58 15.65 20.37
N VAL A 51 16.08 14.48 19.96
CA VAL A 51 17.37 13.91 20.38
C VAL A 51 18.29 13.90 19.17
N SER A 52 19.40 14.63 19.25
CA SER A 52 20.39 14.71 18.18
C SER A 52 21.57 13.78 18.46
N LEU A 53 21.92 12.93 17.49
CA LEU A 53 23.11 12.07 17.54
C LEU A 53 23.93 12.24 16.27
N GLU A 54 25.25 12.21 16.39
CA GLU A 54 26.18 12.50 15.30
C GLU A 54 27.36 11.53 15.27
N HIS A 55 27.84 11.22 14.06
CA HIS A 55 28.87 10.22 13.81
C HIS A 55 29.81 10.66 12.70
N GLY A 56 31.07 10.20 12.78
CA GLY A 56 32.13 10.57 11.84
C GLY A 56 32.78 11.92 12.18
N LYS A 57 33.37 12.55 11.18
CA LYS A 57 34.21 13.74 11.33
C LYS A 57 33.57 14.96 10.70
N LYS A 58 33.16 15.91 11.55
CA LYS A 58 32.63 17.20 11.11
C LYS A 58 33.70 17.96 10.32
N THR A 59 33.32 18.46 9.15
CA THR A 59 34.22 19.26 8.31
C THR A 59 34.13 20.74 8.68
N ILE A 60 34.98 21.56 8.05
CA ILE A 60 34.92 23.02 8.18
C ILE A 60 33.66 23.57 7.48
N LEU A 61 33.12 22.84 6.51
CA LEU A 61 31.88 23.18 5.83
C LEU A 61 30.69 22.71 6.66
N ASP A 62 29.64 23.51 6.68
CA ASP A 62 28.39 23.11 7.33
C ASP A 62 27.78 21.90 6.58
N PRO A 63 27.25 20.91 7.31
CA PRO A 63 26.65 19.74 6.70
C PRO A 63 25.36 20.14 5.97
N GLU A 64 25.08 19.47 4.86
CA GLU A 64 23.83 19.67 4.14
C GLU A 64 22.66 19.07 4.90
N GLU A 65 21.52 19.74 4.87
CA GLU A 65 20.34 19.36 5.66
C GLU A 65 19.24 18.77 4.80
N PHE A 66 18.64 17.68 5.27
CA PHE A 66 17.41 17.11 4.76
C PHE A 66 16.33 17.16 5.84
N GLN A 67 15.47 18.18 5.77
CA GLN A 67 14.35 18.33 6.68
C GLN A 67 13.12 17.56 6.18
N LEU A 68 12.52 16.80 7.09
CA LEU A 68 11.26 16.11 6.84
C LEU A 68 10.07 17.00 7.21
N ASP A 69 9.00 16.88 6.43
CA ASP A 69 7.75 17.59 6.69
C ASP A 69 7.03 16.98 7.90
N PRO A 70 6.13 17.73 8.56
CA PRO A 70 5.28 17.17 9.61
C PRO A 70 4.56 15.91 9.11
N GLU A 71 4.56 14.87 9.94
CA GLU A 71 3.97 13.54 9.66
C GLU A 71 4.62 12.75 8.53
N ASP A 72 5.69 13.27 7.91
CA ASP A 72 6.51 12.50 6.99
C ASP A 72 7.57 11.69 7.73
N TYR A 73 8.09 10.67 7.09
CA TYR A 73 9.13 9.81 7.64
C TYR A 73 9.96 9.16 6.54
N ILE A 74 11.19 8.78 6.85
CA ILE A 74 12.08 8.11 5.89
C ILE A 74 11.61 6.67 5.70
N THR A 75 11.40 6.26 4.45
CA THR A 75 10.99 4.91 4.06
C THR A 75 12.13 4.09 3.48
N SER A 76 13.08 4.76 2.82
CA SER A 76 14.32 4.13 2.40
C SER A 76 15.49 5.10 2.28
N VAL A 77 16.70 4.53 2.32
CA VAL A 77 17.96 5.22 2.08
C VAL A 77 18.73 4.41 1.05
N LYS A 78 19.03 5.00 -0.09
CA LYS A 78 20.02 4.45 -1.02
C LYS A 78 21.40 4.83 -0.52
N VAL A 79 22.27 3.82 -0.47
CA VAL A 79 23.64 3.90 0.01
C VAL A 79 24.56 3.54 -1.15
N TYR A 80 25.41 4.48 -1.55
CA TYR A 80 26.48 4.25 -2.52
C TYR A 80 27.80 4.11 -1.78
N TYR A 81 28.58 3.09 -2.13
CA TYR A 81 29.88 2.86 -1.51
C TYR A 81 30.86 2.22 -2.48
N GLU A 82 32.14 2.54 -2.30
CA GLU A 82 33.23 1.95 -3.06
C GLU A 82 34.56 2.06 -2.34
N LYS A 83 35.54 1.30 -2.82
CA LYS A 83 36.92 1.35 -2.35
C LYS A 83 37.70 2.38 -3.17
N LEU A 84 37.94 3.54 -2.59
CA LEU A 84 38.68 4.61 -3.25
C LEU A 84 40.19 4.43 -3.14
N PHE A 85 40.90 4.96 -4.13
CA PHE A 85 42.37 4.91 -4.17
C PHE A 85 42.97 5.58 -2.93
N GLY A 86 43.79 4.83 -2.18
CA GLY A 86 44.39 5.30 -0.92
C GLY A 86 43.59 4.98 0.35
N THR A 87 42.38 4.43 0.24
CA THR A 87 41.62 3.94 1.40
C THR A 87 41.82 2.43 1.60
N PRO A 88 41.99 1.95 2.85
CA PRO A 88 42.21 0.53 3.10
C PRO A 88 40.93 -0.32 2.90
N VAL A 89 39.76 0.31 2.96
CA VAL A 89 38.42 -0.31 2.98
C VAL A 89 37.43 0.61 2.25
N GLU A 90 36.26 0.06 1.87
CA GLU A 90 35.18 0.84 1.26
C GLU A 90 34.66 1.94 2.19
N ILE A 91 34.20 3.04 1.60
CA ILE A 91 33.54 4.15 2.28
C ILE A 91 32.23 4.48 1.58
N ILE A 92 31.29 5.11 2.30
CA ILE A 92 30.07 5.65 1.71
C ILE A 92 30.41 6.89 0.88
N THR A 93 30.07 6.86 -0.40
CA THR A 93 30.29 7.94 -1.35
C THR A 93 29.07 8.84 -1.50
N ALA A 94 27.86 8.28 -1.39
CA ALA A 94 26.63 9.08 -1.33
C ALA A 94 25.50 8.41 -0.55
N LEU A 95 24.60 9.27 -0.05
CA LEU A 95 23.32 8.88 0.54
C LEU A 95 22.18 9.61 -0.17
N ILE A 96 21.10 8.88 -0.46
CA ILE A 96 19.84 9.46 -0.97
C ILE A 96 18.69 8.97 -0.09
N PHE A 97 17.94 9.90 0.48
CA PHE A 97 16.82 9.59 1.37
C PHE A 97 15.50 9.70 0.60
N LYS A 98 14.65 8.68 0.75
CA LYS A 98 13.27 8.69 0.26
C LYS A 98 12.31 8.65 1.45
N THR A 99 11.28 9.46 1.36
CA THR A 99 10.27 9.60 2.42
C THR A 99 8.94 8.95 2.04
N PHE A 100 8.04 8.86 3.01
CA PHE A 100 6.69 8.34 2.83
C PHE A 100 5.85 9.23 1.91
N LYS A 101 5.95 10.56 2.05
CA LYS A 101 5.26 11.51 1.16
C LYS A 101 5.90 11.63 -0.23
N GLY A 102 6.88 10.79 -0.56
CA GLY A 102 7.50 10.73 -1.89
C GLY A 102 8.61 11.75 -2.12
N LYS A 103 8.96 12.58 -1.13
CA LYS A 103 10.12 13.48 -1.19
C LYS A 103 11.41 12.65 -1.26
N VAL A 104 12.27 12.97 -2.23
CA VAL A 104 13.59 12.37 -2.40
C VAL A 104 14.64 13.45 -2.22
N SER A 105 15.67 13.20 -1.42
CA SER A 105 16.78 14.14 -1.25
C SER A 105 17.65 14.21 -2.51
N GLN A 106 18.43 15.28 -2.65
CA GLN A 106 19.59 15.23 -3.54
C GLN A 106 20.60 14.18 -3.04
N PRO A 107 21.48 13.67 -3.92
CA PRO A 107 22.61 12.85 -3.48
C PRO A 107 23.52 13.67 -2.57
N PHE A 108 23.67 13.21 -1.33
CA PHE A 108 24.64 13.77 -0.41
C PHE A 108 25.98 13.09 -0.64
N GLY A 109 26.79 13.67 -1.53
CA GLY A 109 28.06 13.13 -2.00
C GLY A 109 28.02 12.71 -3.47
N LEU A 110 28.95 11.85 -3.88
CA LEU A 110 29.06 11.37 -5.25
C LEU A 110 28.41 10.00 -5.38
N ALA A 111 27.32 9.88 -6.15
CA ALA A 111 26.63 8.62 -6.40
C ALA A 111 27.46 7.73 -7.35
N SER A 112 28.54 7.15 -6.84
CA SER A 112 29.48 6.28 -7.55
C SER A 112 29.75 5.00 -6.75
N GLY A 113 30.05 3.91 -7.46
CA GLY A 113 30.35 2.62 -6.85
C GLY A 113 29.16 1.66 -6.81
N THR A 114 29.14 0.83 -5.77
CA THR A 114 28.07 -0.15 -5.52
C THR A 114 26.89 0.52 -4.84
N GLU A 115 25.68 0.25 -5.32
CA GLU A 115 24.42 0.71 -4.72
C GLU A 115 23.79 -0.38 -3.85
N ALA A 116 23.30 0.01 -2.68
CA ALA A 116 22.42 -0.79 -1.85
C ALA A 116 21.28 0.07 -1.30
N GLU A 117 20.19 -0.55 -0.86
CA GLU A 117 19.04 0.15 -0.29
C GLU A 117 18.70 -0.39 1.10
N LEU A 118 18.61 0.52 2.06
CA LEU A 118 18.05 0.27 3.39
C LEU A 118 16.60 0.72 3.39
N GLY A 119 15.65 -0.19 3.57
CA GLY A 119 14.23 0.17 3.53
C GLY A 119 13.28 -0.94 3.94
N GLY A 120 12.02 -0.79 3.55
CA GLY A 120 10.95 -1.75 3.86
C GLY A 120 10.07 -1.37 5.05
N GLY A 121 10.05 -0.10 5.45
CA GLY A 121 9.16 0.44 6.47
C GLY A 121 9.62 1.80 7.01
N LYS A 122 8.96 2.31 8.06
CA LYS A 122 9.35 3.57 8.71
C LYS A 122 10.72 3.40 9.40
N ILE A 123 11.72 4.16 8.95
CA ILE A 123 13.03 4.20 9.59
C ILE A 123 12.95 5.07 10.85
N VAL A 124 13.37 4.50 11.97
CA VAL A 124 13.29 5.11 13.31
C VAL A 124 14.64 5.17 14.01
N GLY A 125 15.72 4.82 13.35
CA GLY A 125 17.04 4.78 13.94
C GLY A 125 18.09 4.36 12.93
N PHE A 126 19.33 4.71 13.20
CA PHE A 126 20.47 4.31 12.37
C PHE A 126 21.54 3.65 13.22
N HIS A 127 22.34 2.80 12.57
CA HIS A 127 23.58 2.26 13.12
C HIS A 127 24.59 2.19 11.97
N GLY A 128 25.86 1.93 12.25
CA GLY A 128 26.84 1.86 11.19
C GLY A 128 28.26 1.84 11.72
N SER A 129 29.20 2.26 10.90
CA SER A 129 30.58 2.41 11.31
C SER A 129 31.24 3.63 10.71
N ALA A 130 32.10 4.28 11.49
CA ALA A 130 32.74 5.54 11.11
C ALA A 130 34.18 5.64 11.64
N SER A 131 34.99 6.40 10.92
CA SER A 131 36.31 6.88 11.35
C SER A 131 36.45 8.36 10.94
N ASP A 132 37.47 8.71 10.17
CA ASP A 132 37.53 9.97 9.43
C ASP A 132 36.51 10.00 8.25
N ALA A 133 35.92 8.86 7.89
CA ALA A 133 34.85 8.72 6.91
C ALA A 133 33.72 7.82 7.44
N ILE A 134 32.51 7.93 6.87
CA ILE A 134 31.45 6.96 7.11
C ILE A 134 31.71 5.73 6.25
N HIS A 135 31.85 4.58 6.88
CA HIS A 135 32.15 3.32 6.20
C HIS A 135 30.89 2.55 5.87
N SER A 136 29.96 2.44 6.83
CA SER A 136 28.70 1.73 6.65
C SER A 136 27.55 2.44 7.33
N LEU A 137 26.34 2.19 6.81
CA LEU A 137 25.09 2.66 7.37
C LEU A 137 24.09 1.52 7.35
N GLY A 138 23.40 1.32 8.46
CA GLY A 138 22.28 0.43 8.64
C GLY A 138 21.13 1.17 9.31
N ALA A 139 19.93 0.59 9.26
CA ALA A 139 18.72 1.26 9.74
C ALA A 139 17.91 0.36 10.67
N TYR A 140 17.16 0.98 11.56
CA TYR A 140 16.10 0.35 12.33
C TYR A 140 14.76 0.67 11.72
N ILE A 141 14.02 -0.37 11.37
CA ILE A 141 12.65 -0.26 10.87
C ILE A 141 11.70 -0.48 12.03
N SER A 142 10.78 0.47 12.23
CA SER A 142 9.71 0.32 13.23
C SER A 142 8.95 -0.99 12.97
N PRO A 143 8.73 -1.83 13.99
CA PRO A 143 7.92 -3.02 13.83
C PRO A 143 6.49 -2.55 13.65
N SER A 144 5.93 -2.71 12.46
CA SER A 144 4.62 -2.16 12.11
C SER A 144 3.56 -2.42 13.19
N THR A 145 3.25 -1.38 13.96
CA THR A 145 2.00 -1.17 14.68
C THR A 145 1.61 0.26 14.40
N THR A 146 0.62 0.46 13.53
CA THR A 146 0.05 1.72 13.00
C THR A 146 0.80 2.38 11.81
N PRO A 147 0.15 2.48 10.63
CA PRO A 147 0.41 3.54 9.69
C PRO A 147 -0.02 4.86 10.35
N VAL A 148 0.92 5.80 10.54
CA VAL A 148 0.56 7.15 10.97
C VAL A 148 -0.19 7.80 9.82
N THR A 149 -1.46 8.09 10.08
CA THR A 149 -2.45 8.73 9.22
C THR A 149 -1.93 10.09 8.73
N PRO A 150 -2.05 10.43 7.43
CA PRO A 150 -2.06 11.82 6.99
C PRO A 150 -3.28 12.56 7.59
N PRO A 151 -3.27 13.89 7.70
CA PRO A 151 -4.45 14.63 8.12
C PRO A 151 -5.50 14.46 7.02
N ALA A 152 -6.75 14.31 7.43
CA ALA A 152 -7.90 14.19 6.55
C ALA A 152 -8.04 15.40 5.61
N SER A 153 -7.40 15.32 4.45
CA SER A 153 -7.77 16.05 3.24
C SER A 153 -8.49 15.03 2.37
N GLY A 154 -9.82 15.04 2.42
CA GLY A 154 -10.71 14.04 1.79
C GLY A 154 -10.74 14.05 0.26
N GLY A 155 -9.59 14.23 -0.38
CA GLY A 155 -9.41 14.19 -1.83
C GLY A 155 -8.31 13.20 -2.23
N PRO A 156 -8.32 12.76 -3.51
CA PRO A 156 -7.27 11.90 -4.07
C PRO A 156 -5.90 12.57 -3.98
N THR A 157 -4.86 11.78 -3.71
CA THR A 157 -3.47 12.25 -3.69
C THR A 157 -2.92 12.29 -5.11
N LYS A 158 -2.54 13.47 -5.58
CA LYS A 158 -1.90 13.66 -6.89
C LYS A 158 -0.39 13.39 -6.76
N LEU A 159 0.13 12.41 -7.49
CA LEU A 159 1.58 12.17 -7.59
C LEU A 159 2.17 12.95 -8.76
N GLU A 160 3.38 13.49 -8.59
CA GLU A 160 4.08 14.24 -9.63
C GLU A 160 4.32 13.41 -10.89
N ALA A 161 4.09 14.01 -12.06
CA ALA A 161 4.26 13.33 -13.34
C ALA A 161 5.74 13.01 -13.60
N GLN A 162 5.99 11.81 -14.14
CA GLN A 162 7.32 11.35 -14.55
C GLN A 162 7.43 11.40 -16.07
N GLY A 163 8.60 11.76 -16.58
CA GLY A 163 8.86 11.94 -18.00
C GLY A 163 9.46 13.30 -18.34
N GLY A 164 9.28 13.72 -19.60
CA GLY A 164 9.77 14.99 -20.11
C GLY A 164 8.86 16.18 -19.83
N ARG A 165 9.42 17.38 -20.00
CA ARG A 165 8.73 18.67 -19.75
C ARG A 165 8.09 19.28 -21.01
N GLY A 166 7.90 18.48 -22.06
CA GLY A 166 7.30 18.92 -23.32
C GLY A 166 5.79 18.75 -23.34
N GLY A 167 5.14 19.29 -24.39
CA GLY A 167 3.72 19.15 -24.64
C GLY A 167 2.82 20.06 -23.79
N GLU A 168 1.52 20.00 -24.08
CA GLU A 168 0.47 20.65 -23.30
C GLU A 168 0.07 19.77 -22.11
N LEU A 169 -0.18 20.39 -20.97
CA LEU A 169 -0.62 19.70 -19.76
C LEU A 169 -2.07 19.25 -19.91
N TRP A 170 -2.34 18.04 -19.42
CA TRP A 170 -3.67 17.48 -19.31
C TRP A 170 -3.85 16.85 -17.93
N ASP A 171 -5.09 16.84 -17.43
CA ASP A 171 -5.43 16.37 -16.10
C ASP A 171 -6.87 15.87 -16.08
N ASP A 172 -7.03 14.55 -15.95
CA ASP A 172 -8.36 13.93 -15.86
C ASP A 172 -8.98 14.12 -14.46
N GLY A 173 -8.15 14.44 -13.46
CA GLY A 173 -8.53 14.49 -12.05
C GLY A 173 -8.65 13.12 -11.40
N GLY A 174 -8.63 13.07 -10.07
CA GLY A 174 -8.81 11.83 -9.28
C GLY A 174 -10.25 11.59 -8.82
N VAL A 175 -11.24 12.04 -9.58
CA VAL A 175 -12.66 11.98 -9.21
C VAL A 175 -13.36 10.67 -9.57
N TYR A 176 -12.60 9.70 -10.10
CA TYR A 176 -13.14 8.43 -10.57
C TYR A 176 -13.04 7.36 -9.49
N GLU A 177 -13.84 6.31 -9.62
CA GLU A 177 -13.88 5.20 -8.67
C GLU A 177 -12.84 4.13 -8.99
N ASN A 178 -12.61 3.85 -10.28
CA ASN A 178 -11.64 2.86 -10.76
C ASN A 178 -11.21 3.15 -12.22
N VAL A 179 -10.15 2.48 -12.65
CA VAL A 179 -9.72 2.40 -14.07
C VAL A 179 -10.09 1.02 -14.58
N LYS A 180 -11.02 0.93 -15.55
CA LYS A 180 -11.51 -0.35 -16.10
C LYS A 180 -10.61 -0.85 -17.23
N LYS A 181 -10.15 0.05 -18.07
CA LYS A 181 -9.34 -0.29 -19.24
C LYS A 181 -8.39 0.83 -19.60
N VAL A 182 -7.17 0.45 -19.96
CA VAL A 182 -6.15 1.35 -20.49
C VAL A 182 -5.91 1.00 -21.95
N TYR A 183 -5.75 2.03 -22.77
CA TYR A 183 -5.40 1.93 -24.17
C TYR A 183 -4.09 2.67 -24.39
N VAL A 184 -3.12 2.03 -25.04
CA VAL A 184 -1.83 2.66 -25.33
C VAL A 184 -1.51 2.52 -26.82
N GLY A 185 -1.41 3.66 -27.51
CA GLY A 185 -1.00 3.73 -28.91
C GLY A 185 0.49 4.03 -29.01
N GLN A 186 1.19 3.20 -29.77
CA GLN A 186 2.63 3.32 -30.00
C GLN A 186 2.89 3.98 -31.37
N GLY A 187 3.84 4.91 -31.41
CA GLY A 187 4.41 5.45 -32.64
C GLY A 187 5.80 4.90 -32.89
N ASP A 188 6.49 5.43 -33.91
CA ASP A 188 7.81 4.95 -34.35
C ASP A 188 8.90 5.04 -33.28
N SER A 189 8.71 5.86 -32.25
CA SER A 189 9.75 6.19 -31.27
C SER A 189 9.27 6.20 -29.81
N GLY A 190 7.99 5.90 -29.54
CA GLY A 190 7.49 5.90 -28.16
C GLY A 190 5.97 5.85 -28.08
N VAL A 191 5.44 6.12 -26.89
CA VAL A 191 4.01 6.20 -26.65
C VAL A 191 3.49 7.53 -27.18
N VAL A 192 2.53 7.47 -28.10
CA VAL A 192 1.96 8.66 -28.76
C VAL A 192 0.53 8.93 -28.36
N TYR A 193 -0.17 7.93 -27.81
CA TYR A 193 -1.56 8.03 -27.44
C TYR A 193 -1.83 7.22 -26.18
N VAL A 194 -2.61 7.78 -25.27
CA VAL A 194 -3.18 7.05 -24.14
C VAL A 194 -4.68 7.34 -24.06
N LYS A 195 -5.47 6.33 -23.72
CA LYS A 195 -6.87 6.49 -23.36
C LYS A 195 -7.19 5.66 -22.14
N PHE A 196 -8.03 6.20 -21.28
CA PHE A 196 -8.46 5.56 -20.04
C PHE A 196 -9.98 5.50 -20.02
N ASP A 197 -10.50 4.30 -19.74
CA ASP A 197 -11.90 4.08 -19.42
C ASP A 197 -12.05 4.00 -17.91
N TYR A 198 -12.58 5.07 -17.33
CA TYR A 198 -12.80 5.20 -15.89
C TYR A 198 -14.20 4.77 -15.48
N GLU A 199 -14.34 4.33 -14.23
CA GLU A 199 -15.63 4.14 -13.57
C GLU A 199 -16.05 5.39 -12.81
N LYS A 200 -17.29 5.84 -13.02
CA LYS A 200 -17.91 6.91 -12.23
C LYS A 200 -19.41 6.75 -12.18
N ASP A 201 -19.98 6.69 -10.97
CA ASP A 201 -21.42 6.55 -10.74
C ASP A 201 -22.02 5.33 -11.50
N GLY A 202 -21.27 4.22 -11.53
CA GLY A 202 -21.63 2.99 -12.25
C GLY A 202 -21.58 3.08 -13.79
N LYS A 203 -21.04 4.17 -14.35
CA LYS A 203 -20.86 4.36 -15.80
C LYS A 203 -19.39 4.39 -16.19
N THR A 204 -19.12 4.12 -17.46
CA THR A 204 -17.79 4.28 -18.05
C THR A 204 -17.62 5.68 -18.63
N VAL A 205 -16.55 6.37 -18.22
CA VAL A 205 -16.13 7.66 -18.77
C VAL A 205 -14.78 7.47 -19.47
N SER A 206 -14.73 7.75 -20.76
CA SER A 206 -13.51 7.61 -21.57
C SER A 206 -12.85 8.96 -21.79
N LEU A 207 -11.56 9.08 -21.48
CA LEU A 207 -10.72 10.25 -21.79
C LEU A 207 -9.45 9.82 -22.52
N GLU A 208 -9.02 10.63 -23.48
CA GLU A 208 -7.90 10.31 -24.37
C GLU A 208 -6.95 11.50 -24.57
N HIS A 209 -5.66 11.20 -24.70
CA HIS A 209 -4.58 12.18 -24.76
C HIS A 209 -3.52 11.77 -25.78
N GLY A 210 -2.83 12.76 -26.34
CA GLY A 210 -1.85 12.57 -27.41
C GLY A 210 -2.51 12.39 -28.79
N LYS A 211 -1.79 11.74 -29.70
CA LYS A 211 -2.18 11.61 -31.11
C LYS A 211 -2.46 10.15 -31.47
N LYS A 212 -3.74 9.85 -31.68
CA LYS A 212 -4.18 8.53 -32.15
C LYS A 212 -3.55 8.18 -33.49
N THR A 213 -2.99 6.98 -33.58
CA THR A 213 -2.38 6.42 -34.78
C THR A 213 -3.41 5.77 -35.69
N LEU A 214 -2.98 5.40 -36.91
CA LEU A 214 -3.78 4.55 -37.81
C LEU A 214 -3.86 3.09 -37.32
N LEU A 215 -2.91 2.67 -36.48
CA LEU A 215 -2.95 1.38 -35.79
C LEU A 215 -3.84 1.49 -34.55
N ASP A 216 -4.61 0.45 -34.30
CA ASP A 216 -5.43 0.35 -33.09
C ASP A 216 -4.53 0.29 -31.85
N PRO A 217 -4.87 1.00 -30.77
CA PRO A 217 -4.10 0.97 -29.53
C PRO A 217 -4.18 -0.39 -28.86
N GLU A 218 -3.11 -0.79 -28.18
CA GLU A 218 -3.12 -1.99 -27.36
C GLU A 218 -3.93 -1.77 -26.08
N GLU A 219 -4.62 -2.81 -25.61
CA GLU A 219 -5.53 -2.72 -24.48
C GLU A 219 -5.01 -3.46 -23.24
N PHE A 220 -5.22 -2.88 -22.08
CA PHE A 220 -5.07 -3.54 -20.77
C PHE A 220 -6.39 -3.46 -20.01
N GLU A 221 -7.09 -4.59 -19.91
CA GLU A 221 -8.34 -4.70 -19.16
C GLU A 221 -8.09 -5.08 -17.69
N VAL A 222 -8.75 -4.36 -16.79
CA VAL A 222 -8.71 -4.57 -15.34
C VAL A 222 -9.99 -5.29 -14.93
N ASP A 223 -9.84 -6.39 -14.18
CA ASP A 223 -10.97 -7.20 -13.74
C ASP A 223 -11.87 -6.38 -12.79
N SER A 224 -13.17 -6.69 -12.72
CA SER A 224 -14.14 -5.86 -11.99
C SER A 224 -13.91 -5.80 -10.47
N ASP A 225 -13.20 -6.76 -9.92
CA ASP A 225 -12.80 -6.85 -8.51
C ASP A 225 -11.28 -6.60 -8.32
N ASP A 226 -10.64 -5.98 -9.30
CA ASP A 226 -9.23 -5.59 -9.30
C ASP A 226 -9.08 -4.08 -9.59
N TYR A 227 -7.89 -3.56 -9.38
CA TYR A 227 -7.57 -2.16 -9.64
C TYR A 227 -6.07 -1.96 -9.84
N ILE A 228 -5.69 -0.91 -10.58
CA ILE A 228 -4.29 -0.59 -10.84
C ILE A 228 -3.66 -0.01 -9.57
N THR A 229 -2.52 -0.54 -9.16
CA THR A 229 -1.76 -0.10 -7.98
C THR A 229 -0.50 0.67 -8.31
N SER A 230 0.10 0.38 -9.48
CA SER A 230 1.24 1.13 -9.98
C SER A 230 1.34 1.10 -11.50
N VAL A 231 2.03 2.09 -12.03
CA VAL A 231 2.50 2.17 -13.41
C VAL A 231 3.99 2.45 -13.40
N LYS A 232 4.75 1.59 -14.07
CA LYS A 232 6.14 1.88 -14.44
C LYS A 232 6.15 2.67 -15.72
N VAL A 233 6.91 3.75 -15.70
CA VAL A 233 7.03 4.73 -16.76
C VAL A 233 8.49 4.72 -17.22
N TYR A 234 8.70 4.37 -18.49
CA TYR A 234 9.99 4.46 -19.15
C TYR A 234 10.02 5.72 -20.00
N TYR A 235 11.10 6.49 -19.91
CA TYR A 235 11.25 7.72 -20.67
C TYR A 235 12.71 8.03 -21.00
N GLU A 236 12.94 8.65 -22.14
CA GLU A 236 14.26 9.09 -22.57
C GLU A 236 14.16 10.21 -23.60
N LYS A 237 15.29 10.90 -23.78
CA LYS A 237 15.46 11.92 -24.81
C LYS A 237 15.96 11.26 -26.10
N LEU A 238 15.08 11.14 -27.09
CA LEU A 238 15.43 10.56 -28.38
C LEU A 238 15.99 11.58 -29.36
N PHE A 239 16.79 11.11 -30.31
CA PHE A 239 17.38 11.95 -31.35
C PHE A 239 16.28 12.63 -32.18
N GLY A 240 16.29 13.97 -32.23
CA GLY A 240 15.28 14.77 -32.92
C GLY A 240 14.12 15.26 -32.04
N THR A 241 14.03 14.81 -30.79
CA THR A 241 13.04 15.33 -29.82
C THR A 241 13.64 16.47 -28.97
N PRO A 242 12.90 17.56 -28.71
CA PRO A 242 13.40 18.66 -27.90
C PRO A 242 13.50 18.30 -26.40
N THR A 243 12.67 17.37 -25.95
CA THR A 243 12.55 16.91 -24.55
C THR A 243 12.39 15.40 -24.50
N GLU A 244 12.53 14.81 -23.32
CA GLU A 244 12.22 13.40 -23.09
C GLU A 244 10.76 13.08 -23.47
N ILE A 245 10.54 11.84 -23.88
CA ILE A 245 9.21 11.30 -24.18
C ILE A 245 9.04 9.95 -23.46
N ILE A 246 7.78 9.56 -23.23
CA ILE A 246 7.47 8.24 -22.70
C ILE A 246 7.71 7.19 -23.79
N THR A 247 8.56 6.21 -23.50
CA THR A 247 8.92 5.13 -24.42
C THR A 247 8.17 3.85 -24.12
N ALA A 248 7.84 3.57 -22.85
CA ALA A 248 6.95 2.49 -22.47
C ALA A 248 6.17 2.72 -21.17
N LEU A 249 5.04 2.03 -21.06
CA LEU A 249 4.24 1.94 -19.85
C LEU A 249 4.02 0.48 -19.47
N ILE A 250 4.12 0.15 -18.19
CA ILE A 250 3.80 -1.17 -17.64
C ILE A 250 2.89 -0.97 -16.43
N PHE A 251 1.69 -1.56 -16.44
CA PHE A 251 0.72 -1.44 -15.37
C PHE A 251 0.73 -2.67 -14.48
N THR A 252 0.65 -2.47 -13.17
CA THR A 252 0.51 -3.54 -12.18
C THR A 252 -0.78 -3.34 -11.40
N THR A 253 -1.55 -4.42 -11.23
CA THR A 253 -2.79 -4.42 -10.45
C THR A 253 -2.62 -4.96 -9.04
N PHE A 254 -3.63 -4.75 -8.20
CA PHE A 254 -3.67 -5.24 -6.82
C PHE A 254 -3.58 -6.76 -6.74
N LYS A 255 -4.21 -7.49 -7.67
CA LYS A 255 -4.10 -8.95 -7.74
C LYS A 255 -2.77 -9.45 -8.32
N GLY A 256 -1.84 -8.56 -8.67
CA GLY A 256 -0.53 -8.90 -9.21
C GLY A 256 -0.53 -9.18 -10.71
N LYS A 257 -1.60 -8.81 -11.45
CA LYS A 257 -1.59 -8.84 -12.91
C LYS A 257 -0.66 -7.73 -13.40
N VAL A 258 0.29 -8.08 -14.26
CA VAL A 258 1.23 -7.13 -14.88
C VAL A 258 0.96 -7.10 -16.37
N SER A 259 0.81 -5.91 -16.94
CA SER A 259 0.62 -5.75 -18.39
C SER A 259 1.90 -6.09 -19.15
N GLN A 260 1.78 -6.34 -20.46
CA GLN A 260 2.96 -6.27 -21.33
C GLN A 260 3.50 -4.83 -21.36
N PRO A 261 4.79 -4.63 -21.70
CA PRO A 261 5.32 -3.31 -21.98
C PRO A 261 4.64 -2.71 -23.21
N PHE A 262 3.93 -1.61 -22.99
CA PHE A 262 3.34 -0.84 -24.08
C PHE A 262 4.36 0.13 -24.63
N GLY A 263 5.15 -0.32 -25.61
CA GLY A 263 6.24 0.42 -26.22
C GLY A 263 7.61 -0.23 -25.92
N MET A 264 8.68 0.55 -26.04
CA MET A 264 10.04 0.06 -25.82
C MET A 264 10.50 0.45 -24.41
N ALA A 265 10.70 -0.53 -23.52
CA ALA A 265 11.16 -0.32 -22.16
C ALA A 265 12.67 0.04 -22.13
N SER A 266 12.99 1.24 -22.60
CA SER A 266 14.33 1.81 -22.71
C SER A 266 14.41 3.17 -22.04
N GLY A 267 15.61 3.54 -21.57
CA GLY A 267 15.83 4.84 -20.93
C GLY A 267 15.77 4.80 -19.40
N GLN A 268 15.35 5.92 -18.82
CA GLN A 268 15.12 6.06 -17.39
C GLN A 268 13.78 5.41 -17.01
N GLU A 269 13.72 4.79 -15.83
CA GLU A 269 12.51 4.18 -15.28
C GLU A 269 12.10 4.92 -14.00
N ALA A 270 10.80 5.19 -13.88
CA ALA A 270 10.17 5.63 -12.64
C ALA A 270 8.90 4.82 -12.38
N GLU A 271 8.57 4.58 -11.12
CA GLU A 271 7.32 3.92 -10.74
C GLU A 271 6.41 4.89 -10.01
N LEU A 272 5.18 5.00 -10.50
CA LEU A 272 4.10 5.79 -9.93
C LEU A 272 3.07 4.86 -9.33
N GLY A 273 2.75 5.00 -8.05
CA GLY A 273 1.81 4.11 -7.39
C GLY A 273 1.82 4.25 -5.88
N GLY A 274 1.42 3.18 -5.19
CA GLY A 274 1.33 3.12 -3.73
C GLY A 274 -0.10 3.10 -3.18
N GLY A 275 -1.09 2.95 -4.06
CA GLY A 275 -2.50 2.80 -3.70
C GLY A 275 -3.36 2.64 -4.95
N LYS A 276 -4.69 2.61 -4.78
CA LYS A 276 -5.61 2.49 -5.92
C LYS A 276 -5.51 3.72 -6.82
N ILE A 277 -5.11 3.53 -8.08
CA ILE A 277 -5.06 4.60 -9.07
C ILE A 277 -6.48 4.88 -9.58
N VAL A 278 -6.88 6.15 -9.50
CA VAL A 278 -8.24 6.64 -9.82
C VAL A 278 -8.24 7.78 -10.84
N GLY A 279 -7.11 8.06 -11.47
CA GLY A 279 -7.00 9.14 -12.43
C GLY A 279 -5.58 9.29 -12.93
N PHE A 280 -5.45 9.88 -14.10
CA PHE A 280 -4.16 10.18 -14.70
C PHE A 280 -4.07 11.67 -15.05
N HIS A 281 -2.86 12.19 -15.05
CA HIS A 281 -2.52 13.52 -15.57
C HIS A 281 -1.17 13.44 -16.26
N GLY A 282 -0.77 14.49 -16.98
CA GLY A 282 0.52 14.47 -17.65
C GLY A 282 0.66 15.58 -18.67
N SER A 283 1.52 15.36 -19.65
CA SER A 283 1.69 16.27 -20.78
C SER A 283 1.82 15.53 -22.10
N ALA A 284 1.27 16.10 -23.16
CA ALA A 284 1.23 15.48 -24.47
C ALA A 284 1.31 16.49 -25.63
N SER A 285 1.83 16.05 -26.76
CA SER A 285 1.75 16.69 -28.07
C SER A 285 1.33 15.63 -29.10
N ASP A 286 2.09 15.49 -30.18
CA ASP A 286 2.15 14.29 -31.03
C ASP A 286 2.74 13.06 -30.34
N VAL A 287 3.36 13.23 -29.17
CA VAL A 287 3.89 12.16 -28.29
C VAL A 287 3.39 12.36 -26.85
N ILE A 288 3.42 11.32 -26.03
CA ILE A 288 3.23 11.47 -24.58
C ILE A 288 4.58 11.83 -23.97
N HIS A 289 4.65 12.97 -23.29
CA HIS A 289 5.87 13.47 -22.68
C HIS A 289 6.01 13.03 -21.24
N SER A 290 4.94 13.14 -20.46
CA SER A 290 4.92 12.75 -19.06
C SER A 290 3.60 12.11 -18.67
N LEU A 291 3.65 11.29 -17.63
CA LEU A 291 2.48 10.65 -17.02
C LEU A 291 2.57 10.77 -15.50
N GLY A 292 1.47 11.11 -14.86
CA GLY A 292 1.26 11.19 -13.42
C GLY A 292 -0.05 10.49 -13.05
N VAL A 293 -0.23 10.19 -11.76
CA VAL A 293 -1.41 9.45 -11.28
C VAL A 293 -2.06 10.13 -10.09
N TYR A 294 -3.36 9.92 -9.94
CA TYR A 294 -4.11 10.18 -8.72
C TYR A 294 -4.33 8.87 -7.97
N ILE A 295 -3.95 8.87 -6.69
CA ILE A 295 -4.20 7.77 -5.77
C ILE A 295 -5.46 8.09 -4.97
N ALA A 296 -6.38 7.14 -4.90
CA ALA A 296 -7.60 7.28 -4.12
C ALA A 296 -7.26 7.64 -2.67
N PRO A 297 -8.06 8.50 -2.01
CA PRO A 297 -7.92 8.70 -0.58
C PRO A 297 -8.09 7.34 0.10
N THR A 298 -7.16 7.02 1.00
CA THR A 298 -7.07 5.74 1.70
C THR A 298 -8.41 5.35 2.32
N SER A 299 -9.19 4.54 1.61
CA SER A 299 -9.97 3.50 2.25
C SER A 299 -9.03 2.30 2.29
N THR A 300 -8.45 2.08 3.46
CA THR A 300 -7.66 0.90 3.86
C THR A 300 -7.51 -0.17 2.77
N PRO A 301 -6.39 -0.21 2.03
CA PRO A 301 -6.07 -1.40 1.23
C PRO A 301 -5.88 -2.55 2.22
N VAL A 302 -6.80 -3.52 2.15
CA VAL A 302 -6.75 -4.74 2.96
C VAL A 302 -5.54 -5.52 2.48
N THR A 303 -4.48 -5.54 3.27
CA THR A 303 -3.37 -6.45 3.04
C THR A 303 -3.89 -7.90 3.09
N PRO A 304 -3.40 -8.83 2.25
CA PRO A 304 -3.83 -10.23 2.27
C PRO A 304 -3.68 -10.91 3.64
N SER A 305 -2.83 -10.35 4.53
CA SER A 305 -2.65 -10.79 5.91
C SER A 305 -3.82 -10.49 6.86
N ASP A 306 -4.80 -9.69 6.44
CA ASP A 306 -5.92 -9.21 7.26
C ASP A 306 -7.26 -9.81 6.84
N ILE A 307 -7.21 -10.87 6.02
CA ILE A 307 -8.35 -11.65 5.59
C ILE A 307 -8.16 -13.08 6.12
N ILE A 308 -9.07 -13.55 6.95
CA ILE A 308 -9.09 -14.94 7.40
C ILE A 308 -9.90 -15.75 6.38
N PRO A 309 -9.30 -16.79 5.75
CA PRO A 309 -9.97 -17.59 4.73
C PRO A 309 -11.34 -18.11 5.16
N ALA A 310 -12.32 -17.92 4.28
CA ALA A 310 -13.69 -18.31 4.52
C ALA A 310 -13.85 -19.83 4.60
N GLN A 311 -14.67 -20.30 5.54
CA GLN A 311 -14.92 -21.72 5.84
C GLN A 311 -16.35 -22.10 5.49
N GLY A 312 -16.56 -23.34 5.03
CA GLY A 312 -17.84 -23.84 4.55
C GLY A 312 -17.80 -24.38 3.12
N GLY A 313 -18.97 -24.54 2.48
CA GLY A 313 -19.12 -25.11 1.14
C GLY A 313 -19.00 -24.09 0.00
N ASP A 314 -18.57 -24.56 -1.17
CA ASP A 314 -18.45 -23.76 -2.40
C ASP A 314 -19.76 -23.75 -3.20
N ALA A 315 -20.73 -22.95 -2.76
CA ALA A 315 -21.99 -22.73 -3.48
C ALA A 315 -22.62 -21.37 -3.17
N GLY A 316 -23.51 -20.92 -4.06
CA GLY A 316 -24.20 -19.63 -3.93
C GLY A 316 -23.44 -18.47 -4.57
N VAL A 317 -23.91 -17.26 -4.31
CA VAL A 317 -23.35 -16.01 -4.81
C VAL A 317 -22.34 -15.49 -3.80
N ALA A 318 -21.14 -15.16 -4.26
CA ALA A 318 -20.11 -14.54 -3.44
C ALA A 318 -20.50 -13.12 -3.05
N TRP A 319 -20.19 -12.74 -1.82
CA TRP A 319 -20.47 -11.43 -1.26
C TRP A 319 -19.33 -10.99 -0.35
N ASP A 320 -19.16 -9.67 -0.22
CA ASP A 320 -18.14 -9.04 0.61
C ASP A 320 -18.68 -7.68 1.07
N ASP A 321 -18.85 -7.51 2.37
CA ASP A 321 -19.34 -6.24 2.94
C ASP A 321 -18.24 -5.16 2.97
N GLY A 322 -16.98 -5.53 2.72
CA GLY A 322 -15.83 -4.63 2.77
C GLY A 322 -15.21 -4.56 4.16
N VAL A 323 -14.45 -3.49 4.41
CA VAL A 323 -13.80 -3.21 5.70
C VAL A 323 -14.41 -1.97 6.33
N HIS A 324 -14.66 -2.07 7.63
CA HIS A 324 -15.26 -1.04 8.45
C HIS A 324 -14.41 -0.79 9.72
N ASP A 325 -14.78 0.18 10.55
CA ASP A 325 -14.07 0.46 11.80
C ASP A 325 -14.41 -0.56 12.90
N GLY A 326 -15.57 -1.20 12.79
CA GLY A 326 -16.05 -2.22 13.71
C GLY A 326 -17.45 -2.72 13.38
N VAL A 327 -17.86 -3.80 14.04
CA VAL A 327 -19.20 -4.38 13.94
C VAL A 327 -20.04 -3.88 15.10
N ARG A 328 -21.24 -3.39 14.82
CA ARG A 328 -22.19 -2.89 15.81
C ARG A 328 -23.28 -3.93 16.13
N LYS A 329 -23.76 -4.64 15.11
CA LYS A 329 -24.88 -5.56 15.26
C LYS A 329 -24.78 -6.68 14.24
N ILE A 330 -25.17 -7.88 14.63
CA ILE A 330 -25.29 -9.03 13.72
C ILE A 330 -26.72 -9.53 13.73
N TYR A 331 -27.18 -9.96 12.57
CA TYR A 331 -28.45 -10.60 12.33
C TYR A 331 -28.19 -11.99 11.77
N VAL A 332 -28.71 -13.02 12.44
CA VAL A 332 -28.63 -14.40 11.95
C VAL A 332 -30.03 -14.97 11.82
N GLY A 333 -30.39 -15.37 10.60
CA GLY A 333 -31.65 -16.06 10.33
C GLY A 333 -31.42 -17.56 10.26
N GLN A 334 -32.16 -18.29 11.08
CA GLN A 334 -32.12 -19.75 11.15
C GLN A 334 -33.24 -20.35 10.29
N GLY A 335 -32.93 -21.44 9.59
CA GLY A 335 -33.90 -22.35 8.98
C GLY A 335 -33.97 -23.67 9.75
N ASP A 336 -34.71 -24.64 9.22
CA ASP A 336 -34.96 -25.92 9.90
C ASP A 336 -33.68 -26.71 10.23
N SER A 337 -32.65 -26.58 9.39
CA SER A 337 -31.43 -27.40 9.49
C SER A 337 -30.11 -26.61 9.44
N CYS A 338 -30.13 -25.32 9.12
CA CYS A 338 -28.91 -24.52 8.91
C CYS A 338 -29.20 -23.01 8.94
N VAL A 339 -28.14 -22.21 8.97
CA VAL A 339 -28.21 -20.75 8.86
C VAL A 339 -28.62 -20.40 7.43
N THR A 340 -29.75 -19.72 7.28
CA THR A 340 -30.27 -19.33 5.96
C THR A 340 -29.95 -17.89 5.61
N TYR A 341 -29.72 -17.03 6.62
CA TYR A 341 -29.56 -15.60 6.44
C TYR A 341 -28.52 -15.02 7.40
N PHE A 342 -27.73 -14.07 6.89
CA PHE A 342 -26.74 -13.32 7.64
C PHE A 342 -26.77 -11.85 7.22
N LYS A 343 -26.61 -10.95 8.17
CA LYS A 343 -26.40 -9.52 7.93
C LYS A 343 -25.66 -8.92 9.11
N ALA A 344 -24.88 -7.88 8.87
CA ALA A 344 -24.23 -7.12 9.92
C ALA A 344 -24.45 -5.61 9.74
N GLU A 345 -24.43 -4.88 10.85
CA GLU A 345 -24.29 -3.43 10.89
C GLU A 345 -22.89 -3.10 11.35
N TYR A 346 -22.31 -2.12 10.70
CA TYR A 346 -20.94 -1.70 10.93
C TYR A 346 -20.89 -0.25 11.37
N VAL A 347 -19.71 0.16 11.83
CA VAL A 347 -19.36 1.56 12.05
C VAL A 347 -18.28 1.94 11.04
N LYS A 348 -18.46 3.05 10.32
CA LYS A 348 -17.44 3.64 9.46
C LYS A 348 -17.45 5.15 9.62
N ASP A 349 -16.31 5.75 9.91
CA ASP A 349 -16.17 7.18 10.21
C ASP A 349 -17.13 7.65 11.30
N SER A 350 -17.27 6.84 12.37
CA SER A 350 -18.23 7.05 13.47
C SER A 350 -19.71 7.08 13.08
N LYS A 351 -20.07 6.63 11.87
CA LYS A 351 -21.46 6.51 11.41
C LYS A 351 -21.88 5.06 11.26
N PRO A 352 -23.14 4.71 11.55
CA PRO A 352 -23.65 3.37 11.29
C PRO A 352 -23.78 3.12 9.79
N VAL A 353 -23.25 1.99 9.34
CA VAL A 353 -23.36 1.49 7.96
C VAL A 353 -24.13 0.17 8.02
N LEU A 354 -25.27 0.12 7.33
CA LEU A 354 -26.07 -1.09 7.23
C LEU A 354 -25.47 -2.00 6.15
N GLY A 355 -25.06 -3.22 6.52
CA GLY A 355 -24.59 -4.22 5.56
C GLY A 355 -25.70 -4.75 4.67
N SER A 356 -25.30 -5.50 3.64
CA SER A 356 -26.25 -6.13 2.72
C SER A 356 -26.91 -7.36 3.33
N ASP A 357 -28.07 -7.72 2.79
CA ASP A 357 -28.81 -8.93 3.17
C ASP A 357 -28.19 -10.15 2.46
N HIS A 358 -27.66 -11.11 3.21
CA HIS A 358 -27.03 -12.31 2.65
C HIS A 358 -27.84 -13.56 2.94
N GLY A 359 -28.25 -14.26 1.89
CA GLY A 359 -29.06 -15.47 2.01
C GLY A 359 -30.56 -15.20 2.02
N LYS A 360 -31.35 -16.18 2.45
CA LYS A 360 -32.81 -16.15 2.43
C LYS A 360 -33.39 -15.95 3.83
N LYS A 361 -34.15 -14.86 4.01
CA LYS A 361 -34.98 -14.65 5.20
C LYS A 361 -36.06 -15.72 5.27
N THR A 362 -36.25 -16.28 6.46
CA THR A 362 -37.35 -17.19 6.75
C THR A 362 -38.58 -16.40 7.22
N LEU A 363 -39.67 -17.09 7.54
CA LEU A 363 -40.83 -16.46 8.18
C LEU A 363 -40.56 -16.05 9.63
N LEU A 364 -39.47 -16.55 10.22
CA LEU A 364 -38.99 -16.13 11.52
C LEU A 364 -38.11 -14.89 11.36
N ASP A 365 -38.27 -13.93 12.25
CA ASP A 365 -37.40 -12.75 12.27
C ASP A 365 -35.96 -13.18 12.62
N PRO A 366 -34.93 -12.59 11.98
CA PRO A 366 -33.54 -12.87 12.32
C PRO A 366 -33.25 -12.53 13.77
N GLU A 367 -32.49 -13.41 14.43
CA GLU A 367 -32.00 -13.13 15.77
C GLU A 367 -30.89 -12.09 15.74
N GLU A 368 -30.88 -11.25 16.75
CA GLU A 368 -29.98 -10.10 16.82
C GLU A 368 -28.90 -10.29 17.89
N PHE A 369 -27.66 -10.00 17.52
CA PHE A 369 -26.55 -9.86 18.45
C PHE A 369 -26.05 -8.42 18.42
N VAL A 370 -26.42 -7.63 19.43
CA VAL A 370 -26.06 -6.21 19.55
C VAL A 370 -24.81 -6.07 20.41
N LEU A 371 -23.78 -5.43 19.86
CA LEU A 371 -22.56 -5.11 20.60
C LEU A 371 -22.72 -3.82 21.41
N GLU A 372 -22.21 -3.82 22.63
CA GLU A 372 -22.18 -2.66 23.51
C GLU A 372 -21.03 -1.69 23.18
N ASP A 373 -21.05 -0.50 23.76
CA ASP A 373 -19.93 0.46 23.65
C ASP A 373 -18.61 -0.15 24.14
N GLY A 374 -17.58 -0.08 23.29
CA GLY A 374 -16.27 -0.70 23.54
C GLY A 374 -16.27 -2.23 23.46
N GLU A 375 -17.38 -2.86 23.05
CA GLU A 375 -17.42 -4.29 22.70
C GLU A 375 -17.03 -4.47 21.22
N TYR A 376 -16.19 -5.46 20.94
CA TYR A 376 -15.79 -5.81 19.58
C TYR A 376 -15.62 -7.33 19.45
N ILE A 377 -15.93 -7.85 18.27
CA ILE A 377 -15.83 -9.28 17.98
C ILE A 377 -14.36 -9.65 17.78
N THR A 378 -13.89 -10.65 18.51
CA THR A 378 -12.53 -11.19 18.41
C THR A 378 -12.47 -12.47 17.57
N SER A 379 -13.54 -13.27 17.60
CA SER A 379 -13.61 -14.48 16.80
C SER A 379 -15.03 -14.93 16.45
N VAL A 380 -15.13 -15.69 15.37
CA VAL A 380 -16.35 -16.38 14.94
C VAL A 380 -16.08 -17.87 15.00
N ILE A 381 -16.90 -18.59 15.75
CA ILE A 381 -16.89 -20.04 15.79
C ILE A 381 -18.10 -20.50 15.00
N GLY A 382 -17.90 -21.42 14.07
CA GLY A 382 -19.00 -21.94 13.28
C GLY A 382 -18.91 -23.44 13.09
N TYR A 383 -20.03 -24.02 12.67
CA TYR A 383 -20.11 -25.44 12.30
C TYR A 383 -20.67 -25.53 10.90
N HIS A 384 -20.09 -26.40 10.07
CA HIS A 384 -20.60 -26.67 8.73
C HIS A 384 -20.68 -28.17 8.45
N ASP A 385 -21.70 -28.58 7.69
CA ASP A 385 -21.82 -29.97 7.23
C ASP A 385 -22.71 -30.06 5.99
N LYS A 386 -22.68 -31.22 5.33
CA LYS A 386 -23.54 -31.55 4.22
C LYS A 386 -24.94 -31.91 4.72
N VAL A 387 -25.90 -31.01 4.46
CA VAL A 387 -27.32 -31.24 4.76
C VAL A 387 -27.99 -31.98 3.60
N TYR A 388 -28.85 -32.95 3.91
CA TYR A 388 -29.63 -33.67 2.89
C TYR A 388 -30.54 -32.71 2.11
N GLY A 389 -30.46 -32.73 0.78
CA GLY A 389 -31.23 -31.83 -0.09
C GLY A 389 -30.62 -30.44 -0.31
N VAL A 390 -29.43 -30.17 0.22
CA VAL A 390 -28.66 -28.93 -0.03
C VAL A 390 -27.47 -29.23 -0.93
N ASP A 391 -27.21 -28.37 -1.93
CA ASP A 391 -26.24 -28.65 -3.01
C ASP A 391 -24.78 -28.71 -2.53
N ALA A 392 -24.43 -28.01 -1.46
CA ALA A 392 -23.09 -27.99 -0.85
C ALA A 392 -23.18 -27.99 0.69
N PRO A 393 -22.06 -28.22 1.41
CA PRO A 393 -22.03 -28.03 2.85
C PRO A 393 -22.49 -26.62 3.22
N ALA A 394 -23.41 -26.52 4.17
CA ALA A 394 -23.97 -25.26 4.65
C ALA A 394 -23.50 -24.97 6.07
N ILE A 395 -23.48 -23.70 6.44
CA ILE A 395 -23.21 -23.28 7.82
C ILE A 395 -24.40 -23.67 8.68
N LEU A 396 -24.18 -24.53 9.66
CA LEU A 396 -25.20 -25.05 10.56
C LEU A 396 -25.38 -24.16 11.79
N CYS A 397 -24.29 -23.57 12.28
CA CYS A 397 -24.30 -22.70 13.45
C CYS A 397 -23.21 -21.64 13.38
N LEU A 398 -23.48 -20.47 13.97
CA LEU A 398 -22.51 -19.41 14.24
C LEU A 398 -22.56 -19.01 15.71
N LYS A 399 -21.39 -18.78 16.31
CA LYS A 399 -21.18 -18.21 17.65
C LYS A 399 -20.17 -17.08 17.52
N PHE A 400 -20.44 -15.95 18.17
CA PHE A 400 -19.59 -14.77 18.14
C PHE A 400 -18.94 -14.58 19.50
N LYS A 401 -17.60 -14.53 19.53
CA LYS A 401 -16.85 -14.21 20.73
C LYS A 401 -16.36 -12.77 20.63
N THR A 402 -16.61 -12.00 21.69
CA THR A 402 -16.18 -10.61 21.83
C THR A 402 -15.12 -10.50 22.93
N ASN A 403 -14.55 -9.31 23.08
CA ASN A 403 -13.69 -8.97 24.21
C ASN A 403 -14.41 -9.01 25.57
N LYS A 404 -15.75 -9.06 25.61
CA LYS A 404 -16.54 -9.04 26.84
C LYS A 404 -17.29 -10.35 27.11
N ARG A 405 -17.81 -11.01 26.08
CA ARG A 405 -18.69 -12.19 26.21
C ARG A 405 -18.66 -13.07 24.97
N THR A 406 -19.36 -14.19 25.04
CA THR A 406 -19.64 -15.06 23.90
C THR A 406 -21.16 -15.10 23.69
N SER A 407 -21.61 -15.01 22.44
CA SER A 407 -23.02 -15.15 22.10
C SER A 407 -23.52 -16.58 22.31
N ASP A 408 -24.84 -16.74 22.37
CA ASP A 408 -25.47 -18.04 22.21
C ASP A 408 -25.24 -18.59 20.78
N PRO A 409 -25.32 -19.93 20.57
CA PRO A 409 -25.33 -20.52 19.25
C PRO A 409 -26.53 -20.06 18.42
N TYR A 410 -26.24 -19.54 17.22
CA TYR A 410 -27.25 -19.31 16.19
C TYR A 410 -27.28 -20.48 15.22
N GLY A 411 -28.11 -21.48 15.51
CA GLY A 411 -28.27 -22.71 14.72
C GLY A 411 -27.94 -23.97 15.51
N MET A 412 -27.58 -25.05 14.80
CA MET A 412 -27.25 -26.35 15.41
C MET A 412 -25.74 -26.57 15.48
N ASP A 413 -25.21 -26.77 16.68
CA ASP A 413 -23.78 -27.02 16.97
C ASP A 413 -23.36 -28.46 16.70
N SER A 414 -23.74 -28.96 15.53
CA SER A 414 -23.34 -30.27 15.01
C SER A 414 -22.59 -30.12 13.69
N GLY A 415 -21.71 -31.08 13.37
CA GLY A 415 -20.89 -31.06 12.15
C GLY A 415 -19.43 -30.68 12.41
N THR A 416 -18.76 -30.19 11.37
CA THR A 416 -17.33 -29.82 11.44
C THR A 416 -17.17 -28.41 11.96
N GLU A 417 -16.49 -28.27 13.10
CA GLU A 417 -16.18 -26.98 13.72
C GLU A 417 -15.07 -26.23 12.96
N PHE A 418 -15.22 -24.91 12.84
CA PHE A 418 -14.18 -24.00 12.39
C PHE A 418 -14.15 -22.75 13.26
N VAL A 419 -12.98 -22.14 13.35
CA VAL A 419 -12.78 -20.89 14.10
C VAL A 419 -12.08 -19.88 13.20
N LEU A 420 -12.67 -18.69 13.10
CA LEU A 420 -12.11 -17.54 12.42
C LEU A 420 -11.61 -16.55 13.46
N GLU A 421 -10.30 -16.55 13.71
CA GLU A 421 -9.66 -15.65 14.66
C GLU A 421 -8.24 -15.28 14.24
N LYS A 422 -7.82 -14.08 14.61
CA LYS A 422 -6.44 -13.63 14.50
C LYS A 422 -6.05 -12.96 15.81
N LYS A 423 -4.94 -13.41 16.39
CA LYS A 423 -4.44 -12.90 17.67
C LYS A 423 -4.24 -11.38 17.59
N ASP A 424 -4.64 -10.67 18.64
CA ASP A 424 -4.51 -9.20 18.78
C ASP A 424 -5.29 -8.38 17.72
N HIS A 425 -6.30 -8.99 17.08
CA HIS A 425 -7.15 -8.33 16.10
C HIS A 425 -8.64 -8.44 16.47
N LYS A 426 -9.42 -7.48 15.98
CA LYS A 426 -10.89 -7.48 15.99
C LYS A 426 -11.42 -7.70 14.58
N ILE A 427 -12.63 -8.24 14.47
CA ILE A 427 -13.32 -8.42 13.20
C ILE A 427 -13.96 -7.09 12.77
N VAL A 428 -13.74 -6.72 11.53
CA VAL A 428 -14.13 -5.44 10.92
C VAL A 428 -14.93 -5.58 9.64
N GLY A 429 -15.15 -6.81 9.17
CA GLY A 429 -15.91 -7.08 7.97
C GLY A 429 -16.17 -8.57 7.80
N PHE A 430 -17.23 -8.89 7.09
CA PHE A 430 -17.59 -10.25 6.73
C PHE A 430 -17.64 -10.39 5.22
N TYR A 431 -17.30 -11.59 4.74
CA TYR A 431 -17.43 -11.96 3.34
C TYR A 431 -17.76 -13.45 3.26
N GLY A 432 -18.30 -13.92 2.13
CA GLY A 432 -18.74 -15.30 2.06
C GLY A 432 -19.46 -15.67 0.78
N GLN A 433 -20.21 -16.76 0.83
CA GLN A 433 -21.10 -17.20 -0.24
C GLN A 433 -22.46 -17.59 0.32
N ALA A 434 -23.52 -17.06 -0.29
CA ALA A 434 -24.89 -17.29 0.16
C ALA A 434 -25.85 -17.48 -1.03
N GLY A 435 -26.91 -18.25 -0.80
CA GLY A 435 -28.01 -18.44 -1.73
C GLY A 435 -29.32 -18.62 -0.96
N ASN A 436 -29.95 -19.79 -1.07
CA ASN A 436 -31.03 -20.15 -0.13
C ASN A 436 -30.51 -20.40 1.30
N PHE A 437 -29.22 -20.69 1.43
CA PHE A 437 -28.51 -20.97 2.67
C PHE A 437 -27.23 -20.14 2.74
N LEU A 438 -26.68 -19.98 3.94
CA LEU A 438 -25.31 -19.50 4.11
C LEU A 438 -24.37 -20.69 3.90
N TYR A 439 -23.59 -20.67 2.83
CA TYR A 439 -22.69 -21.78 2.48
C TYR A 439 -21.30 -21.58 3.06
N LYS A 440 -20.79 -20.35 2.99
CA LYS A 440 -19.42 -20.01 3.37
C LYS A 440 -19.37 -18.66 4.07
N ILE A 441 -18.53 -18.54 5.09
CA ILE A 441 -18.28 -17.28 5.79
C ILE A 441 -16.81 -17.12 6.13
N GLY A 442 -16.30 -15.93 5.90
CA GLY A 442 -14.95 -15.47 6.22
C GLY A 442 -15.01 -14.09 6.86
N VAL A 443 -13.89 -13.66 7.43
CA VAL A 443 -13.81 -12.41 8.17
C VAL A 443 -12.59 -11.61 7.77
N LYS A 444 -12.75 -10.29 7.81
CA LYS A 444 -11.65 -9.33 7.72
C LYS A 444 -11.35 -8.81 9.11
N VAL A 445 -10.07 -8.67 9.41
CA VAL A 445 -9.59 -8.36 10.76
C VAL A 445 -8.70 -7.14 10.77
N ALA A 446 -8.80 -6.32 11.81
CA ALA A 446 -7.93 -5.17 12.04
C ALA A 446 -7.29 -5.28 13.43
N PRO A 447 -6.05 -4.78 13.64
CA PRO A 447 -5.42 -4.76 14.95
C PRO A 447 -6.29 -4.07 16.00
N ILE A 448 -6.31 -4.59 17.23
CA ILE A 448 -6.97 -3.94 18.37
C ILE A 448 -6.07 -2.77 18.80
N THR A 449 -6.52 -1.54 18.57
CA THR A 449 -5.89 -0.33 19.11
C THR A 449 -6.44 -0.08 20.51
N ASN A 450 -5.57 -0.08 21.53
CA ASN A 450 -5.91 0.25 22.92
C ASN A 450 -6.20 1.73 23.12
#